data_AF-A0A7R9IL83-F1
#
_entry.id   AF-A0A7R9IL83-F1
#
_cell.length_a   1.000
_cell.length_b   1.000
_cell.length_c   1.000
_cell.angle_alpha   90.00
_cell.angle_beta   90.00
_cell.angle_gamma   90.00
#
_symmetry.space_group_name_H-M   'P 1'
#
loop_
_entity.id
_entity.type
_entity.pdbx_description
1 polymer ?
#
loop_
_entity_poly.entity_id
_entity_poly.type
_entity_poly.pdbx_seq_one_letter_code
_entity_poly.pdbx_strand_id
1 'polypeptide(L)'
;MAKPDQVLIIEPQHELKFRGPFTSPVTSYMKLTNPSDKKVCFKIKTTAPKKYCVRPNSGVLDAKALIDVAVSLQPFDFDPNEKNKHKFMVQTMIAPDGEINLDSLV
;
A
#
# COMPACT_ATOMS: atom_id res chain seq x y z
N MET A 1 -15.54 -15.42 12.09
CA MET A 1 -14.13 -14.97 12.23
C MET A 1 -14.13 -13.45 12.12
N ALA A 2 -13.69 -12.73 13.16
CA ALA A 2 -13.64 -11.27 13.13
C ALA A 2 -12.58 -10.80 12.13
N LYS A 3 -12.87 -9.77 11.35
CA LYS A 3 -11.82 -9.11 10.54
C LYS A 3 -10.82 -8.52 11.52
N PRO A 4 -9.51 -8.77 11.35
CA PRO A 4 -8.51 -8.09 12.17
C PRO A 4 -8.64 -6.57 11.94
N ASP A 5 -8.60 -5.81 13.03
CA ASP A 5 -8.68 -4.36 12.96
C ASP A 5 -7.45 -3.80 12.23
N GLN A 6 -7.67 -2.80 11.39
CA GLN A 6 -6.60 -2.07 10.73
C GLN A 6 -5.79 -1.30 11.79
N VAL A 7 -4.49 -1.63 11.90
CA VAL A 7 -3.60 -1.02 12.91
C VAL A 7 -2.97 0.27 12.38
N LEU A 8 -2.62 0.30 11.10
CA LEU A 8 -1.94 1.44 10.49
C LEU A 8 -2.95 2.50 10.05
N ILE A 9 -2.63 3.76 10.31
CA ILE A 9 -3.36 4.89 9.73
C ILE A 9 -2.88 5.05 8.29
N ILE A 10 -3.82 5.07 7.35
CA ILE A 10 -3.56 5.17 5.92
C ILE A 10 -3.98 6.55 5.43
N GLU A 11 -3.07 7.27 4.79
CA GLU A 11 -3.35 8.56 4.18
C GLU A 11 -2.90 8.58 2.72
N PRO A 12 -3.79 8.85 1.74
CA PRO A 12 -5.23 9.13 1.89
C PRO A 12 -6.07 7.88 2.23
N GLN A 13 -7.16 8.06 2.98
CA GLN A 13 -8.00 6.95 3.48
C GLN A 13 -8.88 6.28 2.43
N HIS A 14 -9.38 7.04 1.45
CA HIS A 14 -10.46 6.58 0.56
C HIS A 14 -9.98 6.30 -0.86
N GLU A 15 -9.12 7.15 -1.42
CA GLU A 15 -8.72 7.08 -2.82
C GLU A 15 -7.31 7.61 -3.07
N LEU A 16 -6.59 6.96 -3.98
CA LEU A 16 -5.35 7.47 -4.56
C LEU A 16 -5.64 8.10 -5.91
N LYS A 17 -5.17 9.34 -6.09
CA LYS A 17 -5.34 10.09 -7.33
C LYS A 17 -4.09 10.00 -8.18
N PHE A 18 -4.28 9.63 -9.44
CA PHE A 18 -3.25 9.62 -10.48
C PHE A 18 -3.62 10.69 -11.50
N ARG A 19 -2.75 11.67 -11.69
CA ARG A 19 -2.97 12.76 -12.64
C ARG A 19 -2.20 12.46 -13.91
N GLY A 20 -2.90 12.43 -15.03
CA GLY A 20 -2.29 12.23 -16.34
C GLY A 20 -1.35 13.38 -16.75
N PRO A 21 -0.67 13.24 -17.90
CA PRO A 21 -0.90 12.23 -18.93
C PRO A 21 -0.45 10.82 -18.52
N PHE A 22 -1.14 9.79 -19.01
CA PHE A 22 -0.87 8.37 -18.71
C PHE A 22 0.07 7.70 -19.74
N THR A 23 0.84 8.51 -20.46
CA THR A 23 1.84 8.07 -21.45
C THR A 23 3.18 7.69 -20.82
N SER A 24 3.40 8.10 -19.57
CA SER A 24 4.55 7.75 -18.73
C SER A 24 4.09 7.27 -17.36
N PRO A 25 4.92 6.57 -16.58
CA PRO A 25 4.54 6.17 -15.22
C PRO A 25 4.12 7.38 -14.37
N VAL A 26 2.95 7.30 -13.74
CA VAL A 26 2.43 8.33 -12.84
C VAL A 26 2.45 7.80 -11.42
N THR A 27 3.10 8.53 -10.51
CA THR A 27 3.25 8.10 -9.12
C THR A 27 2.33 8.90 -8.19
N SER A 28 1.64 8.19 -7.32
CA SER A 28 0.90 8.73 -6.19
C SER A 28 1.46 8.12 -4.90
N TYR A 29 1.33 8.82 -3.79
CA TYR A 29 1.90 8.39 -2.52
C TYR A 29 0.81 8.05 -1.52
N MET A 30 1.02 6.95 -0.81
CA MET A 30 0.23 6.52 0.34
C MET A 30 1.13 6.52 1.57
N LYS A 31 0.79 7.31 2.58
CA LYS A 31 1.48 7.31 3.85
C LYS A 31 0.86 6.28 4.77
N LEU A 32 1.69 5.46 5.39
CA LEU A 32 1.32 4.55 6.45
C LEU A 32 1.95 5.04 7.75
N THR A 33 1.14 5.27 8.77
CA THR A 33 1.59 5.69 10.10
C THR A 33 1.25 4.61 11.12
N ASN A 34 2.22 4.20 11.93
CA ASN A 34 2.02 3.26 13.03
C ASN A 34 1.74 4.02 14.33
N PRO A 35 0.48 4.13 14.79
CA PRO A 35 0.17 4.80 16.05
C PRO A 35 0.52 3.95 17.28
N SER A 36 0.83 2.66 17.11
CA SER A 36 1.05 1.73 18.22
C SER A 36 2.46 1.82 18.83
N ASP A 37 2.64 1.16 19.98
CA ASP A 37 3.94 1.01 20.66
C ASP A 37 4.67 -0.28 20.25
N LYS A 38 4.16 -1.01 19.26
CA LYS A 38 4.74 -2.25 18.74
C LYS A 38 5.14 -2.09 17.27
N LYS A 39 6.03 -2.96 16.80
CA LYS A 39 6.33 -3.05 15.37
C LYS A 39 5.14 -3.65 14.63
N VAL A 40 4.87 -3.16 13.43
CA VAL A 40 3.75 -3.62 12.59
C VAL A 40 4.28 -4.00 11.21
N CYS A 41 4.04 -5.24 10.80
CA CYS A 41 4.31 -5.67 9.44
C CYS A 41 3.16 -5.25 8.53
N PHE A 42 3.47 -4.83 7.32
CA PHE A 42 2.47 -4.49 6.30
C PHE A 42 2.77 -5.17 4.97
N LYS A 43 1.70 -5.42 4.21
CA LYS A 43 1.72 -5.91 2.82
C LYS A 43 0.65 -5.20 2.01
N ILE A 44 1.02 -4.73 0.83
CA ILE A 44 0.13 -4.03 -0.09
C ILE A 44 -0.27 -4.98 -1.21
N LYS A 45 -1.57 -5.15 -1.38
CA LYS A 45 -2.19 -5.98 -2.42
C LYS A 45 -3.04 -5.11 -3.31
N THR A 46 -3.12 -5.45 -4.59
CA THR A 46 -3.95 -4.73 -5.58
C THR A 46 -4.70 -5.71 -6.47
N THR A 47 -5.87 -5.30 -6.95
CA THR A 47 -6.65 -6.08 -7.94
C THR A 47 -6.09 -5.97 -9.36
N ALA A 48 -5.09 -5.11 -9.60
CA ALA A 48 -4.50 -4.89 -10.92
C ALA A 48 -2.96 -4.88 -10.89
N PRO A 49 -2.30 -5.97 -10.46
CA PRO A 49 -0.84 -6.00 -10.24
C PRO A 49 -0.01 -5.72 -11.50
N LYS A 50 -0.56 -5.95 -12.70
CA LYS A 50 0.11 -5.62 -13.97
C LYS A 50 0.12 -4.12 -14.27
N LYS A 51 -0.86 -3.36 -13.76
CA LYS A 51 -0.99 -1.91 -14.01
C LYS A 51 -0.23 -1.07 -12.98
N TYR A 52 0.11 -1.62 -11.81
CA TYR A 52 0.72 -0.83 -10.73
C TYR A 52 2.01 -1.43 -10.22
N CYS A 53 3.02 -0.58 -10.06
CA CYS A 53 4.22 -0.87 -9.28
C CYS A 53 4.07 -0.23 -7.90
N VAL A 54 4.34 -0.97 -6.83
CA VAL A 54 4.25 -0.45 -5.45
C VAL A 54 5.60 -0.63 -4.76
N ARG A 55 6.15 0.46 -4.20
CA ARG A 55 7.42 0.44 -3.48
C ARG A 55 7.40 1.30 -2.21
N PRO A 56 7.73 0.74 -1.03
CA PRO A 56 7.81 -0.70 -0.76
C PRO A 56 6.42 -1.36 -0.84
N ASN A 57 6.32 -2.60 -1.34
CA ASN A 57 5.06 -3.35 -1.32
C ASN A 57 4.85 -4.14 -0.01
N SER A 58 5.90 -4.35 0.76
CA SER A 58 5.86 -4.95 2.10
C SER A 58 6.96 -4.37 2.97
N GLY A 59 6.81 -4.49 4.27
CA GLY A 59 7.84 -4.07 5.21
C GLY A 59 7.40 -4.18 6.66
N VAL A 60 8.27 -3.72 7.53
CA VAL A 60 8.01 -3.56 8.96
C VAL A 60 8.11 -2.08 9.28
N LEU A 61 7.13 -1.57 10.02
CA LEU A 61 7.10 -0.21 10.51
C LEU A 61 7.32 -0.23 12.03
N ASP A 62 8.35 0.45 12.51
CA ASP A 62 8.63 0.55 13.94
C ASP A 62 7.51 1.30 14.68
N ALA A 63 7.50 1.19 16.02
CA ALA A 63 6.58 1.92 16.87
C ALA A 63 6.67 3.42 16.59
N LYS A 64 5.51 4.09 16.46
CA LYS A 64 5.38 5.53 16.15
C LYS A 64 6.02 5.99 14.82
N ALA A 65 6.52 5.07 14.00
CA ALA A 65 7.13 5.43 12.72
C ALA A 65 6.07 5.64 11.63
N LEU A 66 6.50 6.30 10.55
CA LEU A 66 5.71 6.47 9.33
C LEU A 66 6.55 6.12 8.11
N ILE A 67 5.89 5.74 7.02
CA ILE A 67 6.54 5.47 5.73
C ILE A 67 5.66 5.95 4.58
N ASP A 68 6.30 6.52 3.57
CA ASP A 68 5.65 6.84 2.30
C ASP A 68 5.83 5.68 1.31
N VAL A 69 4.70 5.17 0.82
CA VAL A 69 4.62 4.14 -0.21
C VAL A 69 4.37 4.81 -1.54
N ALA A 70 5.30 4.63 -2.48
CA ALA A 70 5.11 5.02 -3.87
C ALA A 70 4.26 3.98 -4.60
N VAL A 71 3.13 4.42 -5.16
CA VAL A 71 2.29 3.63 -6.06
C VAL A 71 2.39 4.26 -7.44
N SER A 72 3.01 3.56 -8.39
CA SER A 72 3.20 4.03 -9.76
C SER A 72 2.29 3.27 -10.72
N LEU A 73 1.35 3.98 -11.33
CA LEU A 73 0.52 3.49 -12.43
C LEU A 73 1.39 3.45 -13.71
N GLN A 74 1.49 2.27 -14.31
CA GLN A 74 2.20 2.07 -15.57
C GLN A 74 1.45 2.76 -16.73
N PRO A 75 2.16 3.16 -17.80
CA PRO A 75 1.54 3.75 -18.98
C PRO A 75 0.46 2.85 -19.56
N PHE A 76 -0.63 3.45 -20.04
CA PHE A 76 -1.71 2.74 -20.73
C PHE A 76 -2.50 3.69 -21.63
N ASP A 77 -3.21 3.12 -22.61
CA ASP A 77 -4.15 3.86 -23.44
C ASP A 77 -5.39 4.21 -22.61
N PHE A 78 -5.51 5.48 -22.23
CA PHE A 78 -6.60 5.94 -21.38
C PHE A 78 -7.91 6.09 -22.16
N ASP A 79 -8.91 5.29 -21.80
CA ASP A 79 -10.29 5.43 -22.27
C ASP A 79 -11.15 6.06 -21.15
N PRO A 80 -11.75 7.25 -21.36
CA PRO A 80 -12.67 7.88 -20.42
C PRO A 80 -13.91 7.02 -20.06
N ASN A 81 -14.28 6.07 -20.92
CA ASN A 81 -15.42 5.18 -20.69
C ASN A 81 -15.06 3.96 -19.81
N GLU A 82 -13.76 3.64 -19.68
CA GLU A 82 -13.32 2.52 -18.87
C GLU A 82 -13.40 2.87 -17.37
N LYS A 83 -14.26 2.14 -16.65
CA LYS A 83 -14.39 2.30 -15.20
C LYS A 83 -13.21 1.60 -14.51
N ASN A 84 -12.13 2.34 -14.33
CA ASN A 84 -10.91 1.92 -13.64
C ASN A 84 -11.12 1.71 -12.11
N LYS A 85 -11.92 0.71 -11.73
CA LYS A 85 -12.26 0.37 -10.34
C LYS A 85 -11.21 -0.52 -9.65
N HIS A 86 -9.93 -0.20 -9.83
CA HIS A 86 -8.86 -0.94 -9.18
C HIS A 86 -8.86 -0.66 -7.67
N LYS A 87 -8.56 -1.67 -6.87
CA LYS A 87 -8.54 -1.54 -5.40
C LYS A 87 -7.16 -1.87 -4.87
N PHE A 88 -6.77 -1.14 -3.82
CA PHE A 88 -5.61 -1.43 -2.99
C PHE A 88 -6.05 -1.90 -1.61
N MET A 89 -5.32 -2.83 -1.03
CA MET A 89 -5.52 -3.33 0.32
C MET A 89 -4.19 -3.29 1.07
N VAL A 90 -4.19 -2.63 2.23
CA VAL A 90 -3.07 -2.65 3.17
C VAL A 90 -3.38 -3.69 4.23
N GLN A 91 -2.73 -4.84 4.14
CA GLN A 91 -2.82 -5.90 5.14
C GLN A 91 -1.78 -5.66 6.21
N THR A 92 -2.17 -5.74 7.49
CA THR A 92 -1.29 -5.46 8.63
C THR A 92 -1.32 -6.58 9.65
N MET A 93 -0.22 -6.75 10.38
CA MET A 93 -0.14 -7.60 11.56
C MET A 93 0.85 -7.00 12.57
N ILE A 94 0.53 -7.11 13.87
CA ILE A 94 1.53 -6.84 14.91
C ILE A 94 2.68 -7.83 14.73
N ALA A 95 3.91 -7.33 14.69
CA ALA A 95 5.08 -8.19 14.57
C ALA A 95 5.19 -9.10 15.82
N PRO A 96 5.49 -10.39 15.65
CA PRO A 96 5.77 -11.27 16.78
C PRO A 96 7.05 -10.82 17.51
N ASP A 97 7.17 -11.18 18.78
CA ASP A 97 8.37 -10.93 19.57
C ASP A 97 9.52 -11.79 19.02
N GLY A 98 10.56 -11.17 18.46
CA GLY A 98 11.72 -11.86 17.86
C GLY A 98 12.21 -11.26 16.54
N GLU A 99 13.11 -11.95 15.84
CA GLU A 99 13.55 -11.55 14.50
C GLU A 99 12.44 -11.75 13.48
N ILE A 100 12.17 -10.69 12.71
CA ILE A 100 11.11 -10.68 11.70
C ILE A 100 11.77 -11.04 10.37
N ASN A 101 11.60 -12.28 9.92
CA ASN A 101 12.07 -12.69 8.61
C ASN A 101 11.19 -12.05 7.52
N LEU A 102 11.74 -11.09 6.77
CA LEU A 102 11.02 -10.37 5.73
C LEU A 102 10.56 -11.27 4.57
N ASP A 103 11.25 -12.38 4.32
CA ASP A 103 10.90 -13.35 3.27
C ASP A 103 9.63 -14.14 3.61
N SER A 104 9.27 -14.20 4.89
CA SER A 104 8.02 -14.82 5.37
C SER A 104 6.79 -13.94 5.14
N LEU A 105 6.99 -12.66 4.76
CA LEU A 105 5.93 -11.69 4.42
C LEU A 105 5.62 -11.66 2.91
N VAL A 106 6.17 -12.59 2.13
CA VAL A 106 5.99 -12.69 0.67
C VAL A 106 4.62 -13.24 0.31
#